data_AF-A0A1V2AZ67-F1
#
_entry.id   AF-A0A1V2AZ67-F1
#
_cell.length_a   1.000
_cell.length_b   1.000
_cell.length_c   1.000
_cell.angle_alpha   90.00
_cell.angle_beta   90.00
_cell.angle_gamma   90.00
#
_symmetry.space_group_name_H-M   'P 1'
#
loop_
_entity.id
_entity.type
_entity.pdbx_description
1 polymer ?
#
loop_
_entity_poly.entity_id
_entity_poly.type
_entity_poly.pdbx_seq_one_letter_code
_entity_poly.pdbx_strand_id
1 'polypeptide(L)'
;MWVFDSPVSNSGKLKTYCYELAAQHEFHWEIILHQHPDQYLIDNKVWACSADAFVLNECTAWFNLSAYMIQQDYLAGKHIVSAR
;
A
#
# COMPACT_ATOMS: atom_id res chain seq x y z
N MET A 1 -2.67 -7.66 -3.47
CA MET A 1 -1.83 -7.19 -4.57
C MET A 1 -1.16 -5.89 -4.14
N TRP A 2 0.10 -5.70 -4.49
CA TRP A 2 0.85 -4.46 -4.30
C TRP A 2 1.14 -3.85 -5.67
N VAL A 3 0.83 -2.57 -5.83
CA VAL A 3 1.05 -1.82 -7.08
C VAL A 3 2.05 -0.72 -6.77
N PHE A 4 3.23 -0.78 -7.37
CA PHE A 4 4.27 0.23 -7.18
C PHE A 4 4.58 0.98 -8.47
N ASP A 5 5.03 2.21 -8.32
CA ASP A 5 5.38 3.07 -9.44
C ASP A 5 6.71 2.64 -10.07
N SER A 6 6.68 2.21 -11.33
CA SER A 6 7.84 1.64 -12.03
C SER A 6 9.02 2.59 -12.28
N PRO A 7 8.84 3.90 -12.56
CA PRO A 7 9.95 4.82 -12.75
C PRO A 7 10.67 5.20 -11.45
N VAL A 8 10.09 4.92 -10.29
CA VAL A 8 10.73 5.18 -8.98
C VAL A 8 11.77 4.11 -8.70
N SER A 9 13.04 4.49 -8.65
CA SER A 9 14.19 3.57 -8.49
C SER A 9 14.06 2.64 -7.28
N ASN A 10 13.42 3.10 -6.21
CA ASN A 10 13.19 2.31 -5.00
C ASN A 10 12.11 1.23 -5.16
N SER A 11 11.17 1.38 -6.09
CA SER A 11 10.07 0.42 -6.28
C SER A 11 10.55 -0.97 -6.68
N GLY A 12 11.63 -1.04 -7.49
CA GLY A 12 12.25 -2.32 -7.83
C GLY A 12 12.81 -3.06 -6.61
N LYS A 13 13.47 -2.33 -5.70
CA LYS A 13 13.98 -2.90 -4.44
C LYS A 13 12.84 -3.33 -3.51
N LEU A 14 11.81 -2.49 -3.38
CA LEU A 14 10.62 -2.80 -2.58
C LEU A 14 9.93 -4.08 -3.07
N LYS A 15 9.80 -4.27 -4.39
CA LYS A 15 9.25 -5.51 -4.95
C LYS A 15 10.01 -6.74 -4.47
N THR A 16 11.35 -6.71 -4.49
CA THR A 16 12.16 -7.82 -3.98
C THR A 16 11.91 -8.06 -2.49
N TYR A 17 11.96 -7.01 -1.67
CA TYR A 17 11.69 -7.13 -0.23
C TYR A 17 10.28 -7.67 0.08
N CYS A 18 9.27 -7.24 -0.67
CA CYS A 18 7.90 -7.73 -0.50
C CYS A 18 7.80 -9.23 -0.81
N TYR A 19 8.47 -9.72 -1.86
CA TYR A 19 8.48 -11.15 -2.17
C TYR A 19 9.28 -11.97 -1.17
N GLU A 20 10.39 -11.45 -0.65
CA GLU A 20 11.15 -12.10 0.43
C GLU A 20 10.28 -12.25 1.69
N LEU A 21 9.59 -11.18 2.09
CA LEU A 21 8.66 -11.20 3.23
C LEU A 21 7.49 -12.15 2.98
N ALA A 22 6.93 -12.13 1.77
CA ALA A 22 5.85 -13.03 1.39
C ALA A 22 6.26 -14.50 1.46
N ALA A 23 7.46 -14.84 1.00
CA ALA A 23 7.99 -16.21 1.10
C ALA A 23 8.21 -16.65 2.55
N GLN A 24 8.70 -15.75 3.42
CA GLN A 24 8.94 -16.05 4.84
C GLN A 24 7.65 -16.33 5.62
N HIS A 25 6.54 -15.72 5.22
CA HIS A 25 5.26 -15.79 5.92
C HIS A 25 4.15 -16.49 5.13
N GLU A 26 4.49 -17.15 4.01
CA GLU A 26 3.55 -17.84 3.12
C GLU A 26 2.41 -16.94 2.63
N PHE A 27 2.69 -15.66 2.41
CA PHE A 27 1.72 -14.74 1.83
C PHE A 27 1.63 -14.92 0.32
N HIS A 28 0.40 -15.01 -0.19
CA HIS A 28 0.10 -15.09 -1.61
C HIS A 28 0.07 -13.70 -2.25
N TRP A 29 1.11 -12.90 -2.02
CA TRP A 29 1.19 -11.55 -2.56
C TRP A 29 1.61 -11.55 -4.02
N GLU A 30 0.86 -10.83 -4.83
CA GLU A 30 1.26 -10.39 -6.16
C GLU A 30 1.76 -8.95 -6.09
N ILE A 31 2.94 -8.68 -6.65
CA ILE A 31 3.51 -7.33 -6.76
C ILE A 31 3.74 -6.96 -8.22
N ILE A 32 3.12 -5.85 -8.64
CA ILE A 32 3.25 -5.26 -9.98
C ILE A 32 4.00 -3.93 -9.93
N LEU A 33 4.81 -3.67 -10.95
CA LEU A 33 5.37 -2.35 -11.23
C LEU A 33 4.61 -1.77 -12.42
N HIS A 34 3.95 -0.62 -12.22
CA HIS A 34 3.12 0.01 -13.26
C HIS A 34 3.62 1.44 -13.53
N GLN A 35 3.46 1.95 -14.75
CA GLN A 35 3.85 3.34 -15.07
C GLN A 35 2.89 4.40 -14.51
N HIS A 36 1.63 4.02 -14.33
CA HIS A 36 0.57 4.88 -13.82
C HIS A 36 -0.24 4.11 -12.77
N PRO A 37 0.33 3.85 -11.58
CA PRO A 37 -0.28 2.98 -10.59
C PRO A 37 -1.62 3.53 -10.08
N ASP A 38 -1.73 4.84 -9.87
CA ASP A 38 -2.95 5.47 -9.36
C ASP A 38 -4.13 5.28 -10.32
N GLN A 39 -3.92 5.59 -11.60
CA GLN A 39 -4.94 5.39 -12.64
C GLN A 39 -5.30 3.91 -12.79
N TYR A 40 -4.31 3.01 -12.72
CA TYR A 40 -4.55 1.57 -12.76
C TYR A 40 -5.48 1.12 -11.62
N LEU A 41 -5.26 1.61 -10.39
CA LEU A 41 -6.13 1.27 -9.26
C LEU A 41 -7.56 1.78 -9.45
N ILE A 42 -7.71 3.03 -9.95
CA ILE A 42 -9.01 3.67 -10.20
C ILE A 42 -9.78 2.92 -11.29
N ASP A 43 -9.15 2.66 -12.44
CA ASP A 43 -9.78 2.01 -13.60
C ASP A 43 -10.25 0.59 -13.28
N ASN A 44 -9.48 -0.13 -12.46
CA ASN A 44 -9.81 -1.48 -12.03
C ASN A 44 -10.81 -1.53 -10.85
N LYS A 45 -11.28 -0.38 -10.35
CA LYS A 45 -12.34 -0.28 -9.32
C LYS A 45 -12.05 -1.13 -8.08
N VAL A 46 -10.80 -1.10 -7.63
CA VAL A 46 -10.35 -1.94 -6.51
C VAL A 46 -10.75 -1.36 -5.15
N TRP A 47 -10.72 -2.21 -4.12
CA TRP A 47 -10.67 -1.75 -2.74
C TRP A 47 -9.22 -1.44 -2.37
N ALA A 48 -8.94 -0.21 -1.96
CA ALA A 48 -7.58 0.27 -1.79
C ALA A 48 -7.18 0.43 -0.31
N CYS A 49 -5.89 0.21 -0.03
CA CYS A 49 -5.22 0.77 1.13
C CYS A 49 -4.14 1.70 0.59
N SER A 50 -4.32 3.02 0.72
CA SER A 50 -3.38 4.02 0.21
C SER A 50 -3.31 5.22 1.15
N ALA A 51 -2.25 6.02 1.02
CA ALA A 51 -2.13 7.34 1.61
C ALA A 51 -2.24 8.47 0.56
N ASP A 52 -2.37 8.11 -0.72
CA ASP A 52 -2.54 9.07 -1.81
C ASP A 52 -3.99 9.56 -1.89
N ALA A 53 -4.19 10.88 -1.82
CA ALA A 53 -5.53 11.48 -1.78
C ALA A 53 -6.32 11.25 -3.07
N PHE A 54 -5.67 11.23 -4.23
CA PHE A 54 -6.35 11.01 -5.51
C PHE A 54 -6.91 9.60 -5.60
N VAL A 55 -6.10 8.59 -5.23
CA VAL A 55 -6.56 7.19 -5.16
C VAL A 55 -7.72 7.03 -4.16
N LEU A 56 -7.61 7.62 -2.97
CA LEU A 56 -8.64 7.49 -1.93
C LEU A 56 -9.98 8.12 -2.33
N ASN A 57 -9.95 9.21 -3.12
CA ASN A 57 -11.16 9.89 -3.58
C ASN A 57 -11.88 9.15 -4.72
N GLU A 58 -11.13 8.49 -5.60
CA GLU A 58 -11.67 7.93 -6.85
C GLU A 58 -11.81 6.40 -6.84
N CYS A 59 -11.19 5.69 -5.88
CA CYS A 59 -11.34 4.25 -5.76
C CYS A 59 -12.76 3.83 -5.32
N THR A 60 -13.09 2.55 -5.47
CA THR A 60 -14.44 2.06 -5.14
C THR A 60 -14.73 2.08 -3.64
N ALA A 61 -13.73 1.72 -2.83
CA ALA A 61 -13.76 1.79 -1.39
C ALA A 61 -12.32 1.73 -0.87
N TRP A 62 -12.08 2.21 0.34
CA TRP A 62 -10.76 2.14 0.95
C TRP A 62 -10.81 1.77 2.42
N PHE A 63 -9.70 1.20 2.90
CA PHE A 63 -9.51 0.85 4.29
C PHE A 63 -8.37 1.67 4.90
N ASN A 64 -8.65 2.33 6.03
CA ASN A 64 -7.66 3.10 6.77
C ASN A 64 -6.78 2.19 7.63
N LEU A 65 -5.79 1.55 7.00
CA LEU A 65 -4.88 0.64 7.69
C LEU A 65 -4.09 1.32 8.81
N SER A 66 -3.62 2.56 8.60
CA SER A 66 -2.83 3.27 9.61
C SER A 66 -3.67 3.62 10.84
N ALA A 67 -4.88 4.16 10.66
CA ALA A 67 -5.77 4.43 11.79
C ALA A 67 -6.14 3.14 12.53
N TYR A 68 -6.39 2.05 11.82
CA TYR A 68 -6.66 0.75 12.42
C TYR A 68 -5.48 0.27 13.27
N MET A 69 -4.24 0.31 12.75
CA MET A 69 -3.05 -0.11 13.49
C MET A 69 -2.83 0.71 14.77
N ILE A 70 -3.12 2.01 14.74
CA ILE A 70 -3.04 2.89 15.91
C ILE A 70 -4.10 2.49 16.93
N GLN A 71 -5.35 2.28 16.50
CA GLN A 71 -6.46 1.89 17.38
C GLN A 71 -6.25 0.52 18.03
N GLN A 72 -5.57 -0.41 17.35
CA GLN A 72 -5.22 -1.73 17.88
C GLN A 72 -3.91 -1.75 18.69
N ASP A 73 -3.29 -0.59 18.92
CA ASP A 73 -2.01 -0.44 19.64
C ASP A 73 -0.84 -1.25 19.02
N TYR A 74 -0.91 -1.58 17.72
CA TYR A 74 0.16 -2.30 17.02
C TYR A 74 1.43 -1.47 16.83
N LEU A 75 1.34 -0.15 17.07
CA LEU A 75 2.45 0.79 16.98
C LEU A 75 2.91 1.28 18.36
N ALA A 76 2.61 0.53 19.43
CA ALA A 76 3.03 0.85 20.79
C ALA A 76 4.54 1.16 20.88
N GLY A 77 4.88 2.23 21.59
CA GLY A 77 6.27 2.68 21.77
C GLY A 77 6.92 3.26 20.51
N LYS A 78 6.17 3.47 19.41
CA LYS A 78 6.63 4.23 18.23
C LYS A 78 6.20 5.68 18.33
N HIS A 79 6.98 6.58 17.73
CA HIS A 79 6.65 8.00 17.66
C HIS A 79 5.63 8.24 16.53
N ILE A 80 4.38 8.53 16.90
CA ILE A 80 3.27 8.75 15.95
C ILE A 80 2.91 10.23 15.95
N VAL A 81 2.92 10.85 14.77
CA VAL A 81 2.46 12.23 14.56
C VAL A 81 1.18 12.18 13.75
N SER A 82 0.10 12.71 14.29
CA SER A 82 -1.17 12.88 13.57
C SER A 82 -1.41 14.36 13.35
N ALA A 83 -1.61 14.75 12.10
CA ALA A 83 -2.22 16.02 11.77
C ALA A 83 -3.75 15.86 11.79
N ARG A 84 -4.48 16.92 12.13
CA ARG A 84 -5.94 17.00 12.00
C ARG A 84 -6.32 17.60 10.66
#